data_AF-A0A485BVZ1-F1
#
_entry.id   AF-A0A485BVZ1-F1
#
_cell.length_a   1.000
_cell.length_b   1.000
_cell.length_c   1.000
_cell.angle_alpha   90.00
_cell.angle_beta   90.00
_cell.angle_gamma   90.00
#
_symmetry.space_group_name_H-M   'P 1'
#
loop_
_entity.id
_entity.type
_entity.pdbx_description
1 polymer ?
#
loop_
_entity_poly.entity_id
_entity_poly.type
_entity_poly.pdbx_seq_one_letter_code
_entity_poly.pdbx_strand_id
1 'polypeptide(L)'
;MEEHGQKSWPVSHYQQEGERISNWFADGVKKQHRTLGTWINALIGAGFVIEHLNEWGPTAEQIAANPALDEEKERPMIFILRARKAG
;
A
#
# COMPACT_ATOMS: atom_id res chain seq x y z
N MET A 1 4.62 -10.78 -23.34
CA MET A 1 5.01 -9.38 -23.61
C MET A 1 3.72 -8.62 -23.82
N GLU A 2 3.43 -7.61 -23.01
CA GLU A 2 2.30 -6.74 -23.31
C GLU A 2 2.72 -5.80 -24.45
N GLU A 3 1.91 -5.82 -25.51
CA GLU A 3 2.20 -5.27 -26.84
C GLU A 3 1.74 -3.80 -27.00
N HIS A 4 1.41 -3.14 -25.90
CA HIS A 4 1.01 -1.74 -25.87
C HIS A 4 1.74 -1.06 -24.72
N GLY A 5 2.33 0.11 -24.96
CA GLY A 5 3.19 0.85 -24.03
C GLY A 5 2.47 1.42 -22.78
N GLN A 6 1.55 0.67 -22.19
CA GLN A 6 0.94 0.96 -20.89
C GLN A 6 1.93 0.57 -19.78
N LYS A 7 2.02 1.43 -18.77
CA LYS A 7 2.81 1.13 -17.57
C LYS A 7 2.11 -0.01 -16.81
N SER A 8 2.88 -0.98 -16.34
CA SER A 8 2.37 -2.07 -15.50
C SER A 8 3.27 -2.29 -14.30
N TRP A 9 2.67 -2.69 -13.18
CA TRP A 9 3.39 -3.01 -11.95
C TRP A 9 3.16 -4.47 -11.58
N PRO A 10 4.10 -5.37 -11.89
CA PRO A 10 3.89 -6.80 -11.66
C PRO A 10 3.82 -7.07 -10.15
N VAL A 11 2.76 -7.76 -9.74
CA VAL A 11 2.60 -8.25 -8.38
C VAL A 11 2.81 -9.76 -8.38
N SER A 12 3.76 -10.24 -7.58
CA SER A 12 4.02 -11.66 -7.36
C SER A 12 4.05 -11.98 -5.87
N HIS A 13 3.72 -13.22 -5.51
CA HIS A 13 3.77 -13.70 -4.13
C HIS A 13 2.91 -12.88 -3.13
N TYR A 14 1.83 -12.23 -3.59
CA TYR A 14 0.99 -11.36 -2.75
C TYR A 14 0.36 -12.09 -1.56
N GLN A 15 -0.07 -13.33 -1.75
CA GLN A 15 -0.65 -14.14 -0.67
C GLN A 15 0.40 -14.75 0.28
N GLN A 16 1.71 -14.60 -0.01
CA GLN A 16 2.77 -15.14 0.82
C GLN A 16 3.20 -14.11 1.87
N GLU A 17 2.47 -13.99 2.98
CA GLU A 17 2.83 -13.07 4.06
C GLU A 17 4.18 -13.43 4.72
N GLY A 18 4.85 -12.44 5.31
CA GLY A 18 6.12 -12.63 6.04
C GLY A 18 7.22 -11.65 5.62
N GLU A 19 8.46 -11.97 6.00
CA GLU A 19 9.60 -11.09 5.76
C GLU A 19 9.82 -10.81 4.27
N ARG A 20 10.15 -9.56 3.95
CA ARG A 20 10.62 -9.08 2.65
C ARG A 20 11.84 -8.23 2.88
N ILE A 21 12.95 -8.57 2.22
CA ILE A 21 14.15 -7.75 2.24
C ILE A 21 14.07 -6.79 1.05
N SER A 22 14.17 -5.49 1.33
CA SER A 22 14.18 -4.46 0.30
C SER A 22 15.37 -3.53 0.49
N ASN A 23 15.99 -3.11 -0.60
CA ASN A 23 17.09 -2.14 -0.60
C ASN A 23 16.61 -0.74 -1.03
N TRP A 24 15.34 -0.42 -0.77
CA TRP A 24 14.67 0.78 -1.31
C TRP A 24 15.08 2.08 -0.59
N PHE A 25 15.29 2.03 0.72
CA PHE A 25 15.65 3.20 1.54
C PHE A 25 17.08 3.11 2.10
N ALA A 26 17.51 1.89 2.40
CA ALA A 26 18.86 1.50 2.76
C ALA A 26 19.01 0.00 2.44
N ASP A 27 20.25 -0.48 2.34
CA ASP A 27 20.50 -1.90 2.13
C ASP A 27 20.03 -2.74 3.32
N GLY A 28 19.35 -3.85 3.03
CA GLY A 28 18.95 -4.84 4.03
C GLY A 28 17.73 -4.48 4.87
N VAL A 29 16.89 -3.52 4.46
CA VAL A 29 15.67 -3.19 5.20
C VAL A 29 14.68 -4.36 5.14
N LYS A 30 14.45 -4.96 6.30
CA LYS A 30 13.45 -6.01 6.52
C LYS A 30 12.07 -5.39 6.73
N LYS A 31 11.16 -5.69 5.81
CA LYS A 31 9.73 -5.37 5.89
C LYS A 31 8.93 -6.63 6.22
N GLN A 32 7.76 -6.46 6.83
CA GLN A 32 6.81 -7.56 7.04
C GLN A 32 5.64 -7.36 6.08
N HIS A 33 5.56 -8.21 5.06
CA HIS A 33 4.44 -8.23 4.14
C HIS A 33 3.23 -8.87 4.82
N ARG A 34 2.11 -8.14 4.79
CA ARG A 34 0.79 -8.62 5.16
C ARG A 34 -0.20 -8.11 4.12
N THR A 35 -1.19 -8.93 3.81
CA THR A 35 -2.33 -8.51 3.02
C THR A 35 -3.13 -7.45 3.77
N LEU A 36 -3.88 -6.63 3.02
CA LEU A 36 -4.80 -5.68 3.61
C LEU A 36 -5.82 -6.35 4.55
N GLY A 37 -6.32 -7.53 4.15
CA GLY A 37 -7.24 -8.32 4.96
C GLY A 37 -6.65 -8.71 6.32
N THR A 38 -5.38 -9.11 6.35
CA THR A 38 -4.69 -9.42 7.62
C THR A 38 -4.59 -8.21 8.54
N TRP A 39 -4.26 -7.03 8.01
CA TRP A 39 -4.22 -5.81 8.82
C TRP A 39 -5.60 -5.43 9.39
N ILE A 40 -6.63 -5.44 8.55
CA ILE A 40 -8.01 -5.11 8.94
C ILE A 40 -8.52 -6.09 9.99
N ASN A 41 -8.37 -7.39 9.74
CA ASN A 41 -8.86 -8.42 10.66
C ASN A 41 -8.10 -8.44 11.99
N ALA A 42 -6.80 -8.12 11.99
CA ALA A 42 -6.04 -7.99 13.24
C ALA A 42 -6.59 -6.85 14.12
N LEU A 43 -6.95 -5.71 13.51
CA LEU A 43 -7.56 -4.60 14.24
C LEU A 43 -8.97 -4.94 14.76
N ILE A 44 -9.80 -5.58 13.94
CA ILE A 44 -11.13 -6.07 14.35
C ILE A 44 -11.00 -7.06 15.52
N GLY A 45 -10.10 -8.04 15.41
CA GLY A 45 -9.85 -9.02 16.46
C GLY A 45 -9.32 -8.41 17.76
N ALA A 46 -8.63 -7.26 17.68
CA ALA A 46 -8.19 -6.48 18.83
C ALA A 46 -9.28 -5.56 19.42
N GLY A 47 -10.52 -5.64 18.92
CA GLY A 47 -11.67 -4.87 19.42
C GLY A 47 -11.76 -3.45 18.87
N PHE A 48 -11.12 -3.18 17.72
CA PHE A 48 -11.29 -1.90 17.03
C PHE A 48 -12.43 -1.94 16.01
N VAL A 49 -13.12 -0.81 15.89
CA VAL A 49 -14.03 -0.51 14.78
C VAL A 49 -13.22 0.22 13.71
N ILE A 50 -13.26 -0.30 12.48
CA ILE A 50 -12.64 0.35 11.32
C ILE A 50 -13.56 1.47 10.85
N GLU A 51 -13.05 2.70 10.80
CA GLU A 51 -13.85 3.89 10.47
C GLU A 51 -13.51 4.43 9.08
N HIS A 52 -12.28 4.25 8.62
CA HIS A 52 -11.85 4.73 7.32
C HIS A 52 -10.66 3.93 6.79
N LEU A 53 -10.66 3.64 5.49
CA LEU A 53 -9.55 3.09 4.76
C LEU A 53 -9.34 3.92 3.50
N ASN A 54 -8.10 4.34 3.26
CA ASN A 54 -7.69 5.09 2.07
C ASN A 54 -6.46 4.42 1.45
N GLU A 55 -6.59 3.90 0.25
CA GLU A 55 -5.45 3.51 -0.59
C GLU A 55 -4.98 4.77 -1.32
N TRP A 56 -3.92 5.40 -0.80
CA TRP A 56 -3.56 6.75 -1.21
C TRP A 56 -3.19 6.81 -2.70
N GLY A 57 -3.71 7.83 -3.37
CA GLY A 57 -3.27 8.31 -4.67
C GLY A 57 -3.12 9.84 -4.67
N PRO A 58 -2.29 10.39 -5.56
CA PRO A 58 -2.00 11.83 -5.60
C PRO A 58 -3.16 12.64 -6.20
N THR A 59 -3.40 13.85 -5.68
CA THR A 59 -4.35 14.80 -6.29
C THR A 59 -3.75 15.48 -7.52
N ALA A 60 -4.61 16.06 -8.37
CA ALA A 60 -4.15 16.85 -9.52
C ALA A 60 -3.22 18.01 -9.11
N GLU A 61 -3.49 18.66 -7.99
CA GLU A 61 -2.66 19.75 -7.43
C GLU A 61 -1.28 19.23 -6.98
N GLN A 62 -1.25 18.05 -6.33
CA GLN A 62 0.01 17.43 -5.91
C GLN A 62 0.88 17.04 -7.11
N ILE A 63 0.25 16.58 -8.20
CA ILE A 63 0.96 16.25 -9.45
C ILE A 63 1.45 17.50 -10.15
N ALA A 64 0.64 18.57 -10.16
CA ALA A 64 1.07 19.85 -10.71
C ALA A 64 2.30 20.41 -9.97
N ALA A 65 2.34 20.22 -8.64
CA ALA A 65 3.49 20.62 -7.82
C ALA A 65 4.70 19.65 -7.93
N ASN A 66 4.45 18.35 -8.10
CA ASN A 66 5.47 17.33 -8.29
C ASN A 66 5.03 16.30 -9.35
N PRO A 67 5.38 16.53 -10.64
CA PRO A 67 4.93 15.67 -11.74
C PRO A 67 5.37 14.20 -11.62
N ALA A 68 6.42 13.91 -10.85
CA ALA A 68 6.85 12.53 -10.61
C ALA A 68 5.78 11.70 -9.88
N LEU A 69 4.86 12.34 -9.14
CA LEU A 69 3.78 11.63 -8.46
C LEU A 69 2.76 11.02 -9.42
N ASP A 70 2.70 11.44 -10.69
CA ASP A 70 1.70 10.93 -11.64
C ASP A 70 1.75 9.40 -11.78
N GLU A 71 2.93 8.78 -11.62
CA GLU A 71 3.08 7.31 -11.66
C GLU A 71 2.39 6.58 -10.51
N GLU A 72 2.14 7.27 -9.39
CA GLU A 72 1.47 6.70 -8.21
C GLU A 72 -0.04 6.56 -8.39
N LYS A 73 -0.58 6.96 -9.55
CA LYS A 73 -1.94 6.60 -9.97
C LYS A 73 -2.05 5.13 -10.40
N GLU A 74 -0.95 4.54 -10.87
CA GLU A 74 -0.94 3.19 -11.44
C GLU A 74 -0.98 2.10 -10.36
N ARG A 75 -0.55 2.44 -9.14
CA ARG A 75 -0.51 1.51 -8.01
C ARG A 75 -0.59 2.24 -6.67
N PRO A 76 -1.31 1.70 -5.67
CA PRO A 76 -1.26 2.25 -4.33
C PRO A 76 0.10 1.93 -3.68
N MET A 77 0.87 2.96 -3.31
CA MET A 77 2.10 2.77 -2.53
C MET A 77 1.85 2.57 -1.04
N ILE A 78 0.80 3.22 -0.51
CA ILE A 78 0.53 3.31 0.92
C ILE A 78 -0.98 3.21 1.12
N PHE A 79 -1.41 2.55 2.19
CA PHE A 79 -2.75 2.70 2.72
C PHE A 79 -2.72 3.44 4.06
N ILE A 80 -3.78 4.19 4.33
CA ILE A 80 -4.00 4.93 5.57
C ILE A 80 -5.30 4.42 6.17
N LEU A 81 -5.25 4.00 7.43
CA LEU A 81 -6.41 3.43 8.12
C LEU A 81 -6.69 4.20 9.41
N ARG A 82 -7.95 4.55 9.62
CA ARG A 82 -8.47 5.07 10.88
C ARG A 82 -9.30 3.99 11.57
N ALA A 83 -8.99 3.75 12.84
CA ALA A 83 -9.74 2.84 13.68
C ALA A 83 -9.95 3.44 15.06
N ARG A 84 -11.08 3.10 15.67
CA ARG A 84 -11.44 3.51 17.03
C ARG A 84 -11.63 2.28 17.90
N LYS A 85 -11.08 2.30 19.12
CA LYS A 85 -11.31 1.22 20.08
C LYS A 85 -12.80 1.18 20.46
N ALA A 86 -13.43 0.01 20.37
CA ALA A 86 -14.77 -0.16 20.93
C ALA A 86 -14.68 0.07 22.45
N GLY A 87 -15.59 0.90 22.97
CA GLY A 87 -15.69 1.14 24.41
C GLY A 87 -16.11 -0.10 25.18
#